data_AF-A0A6G3DB50-F1
#
_entry.id   AF-A0A6G3DB50-F1
#
_cell.length_a   1.000
_cell.length_b   1.000
_cell.length_c   1.000
_cell.angle_alpha   90.00
_cell.angle_beta   90.00
_cell.angle_gamma   90.00
#
_symmetry.space_group_name_H-M   'P 1'
#
loop_
_entity.id
_entity.type
_entity.pdbx_description
1 polymer ?
#
loop_
_entity_poly.entity_id
_entity_poly.type
_entity_poly.pdbx_seq_one_letter_code
_entity_poly.pdbx_strand_id
1 'polypeptide(L)'
;MSVKPNGLARAAVRFKPASFAGTFVALMMSALVVAACGVLLETSIRASVPAERYANAPVVAAADQSARVVADTVDGPEETAYPLPDTARVDAGLAAKAAGVPGAATAVPDFTFPVHGGDGPAGALTGHGWGSHAFT
;
A
#
# COMPACT_ATOMS: atom_id res chain seq x y z
N MET A 1 -39.20 -14.42 33.10
CA MET A 1 -39.51 -12.98 32.87
C MET A 1 -40.42 -12.91 31.64
N SER A 2 -41.71 -12.65 31.83
CA SER A 2 -42.73 -12.76 30.78
C SER A 2 -42.73 -11.51 29.89
N VAL A 3 -42.31 -11.65 28.64
CA VAL A 3 -42.38 -10.57 27.65
C VAL A 3 -43.85 -10.39 27.25
N LYS A 4 -44.51 -9.31 27.72
CA LYS A 4 -45.89 -8.97 27.35
C LYS A 4 -45.98 -8.63 25.85
N PRO A 5 -47.07 -8.98 25.16
CA PRO A 5 -47.17 -8.80 23.71
C PRO A 5 -47.28 -7.31 23.33
N ASN A 6 -46.50 -6.94 22.31
CA ASN A 6 -46.26 -5.59 21.76
C ASN A 6 -47.48 -4.94 21.06
N GLY A 7 -48.69 -5.10 21.61
CA GLY A 7 -49.94 -4.66 20.97
C GLY A 7 -50.00 -3.16 20.72
N LEU A 8 -49.53 -2.35 21.67
CA LEU A 8 -49.49 -0.89 21.57
C LEU A 8 -48.45 -0.40 20.54
N ALA A 9 -47.28 -1.04 20.48
CA ALA A 9 -46.25 -0.73 19.49
C ALA A 9 -46.74 -1.01 18.05
N ARG A 10 -47.43 -2.14 17.84
CA ARG A 10 -48.05 -2.46 16.53
C ARG A 10 -49.17 -1.50 16.16
N ALA A 11 -49.96 -1.03 17.14
CA ALA A 11 -51.00 -0.04 16.91
C ALA A 11 -50.42 1.33 16.49
N ALA A 12 -49.31 1.75 17.10
CA ALA A 12 -48.60 2.98 16.73
C ALA A 12 -48.04 2.94 15.29
N VAL A 13 -47.47 1.80 14.87
CA VAL A 13 -46.97 1.61 13.49
C VAL A 13 -48.10 1.70 12.46
N ARG A 14 -49.28 1.14 12.77
CA ARG A 14 -50.46 1.22 11.89
C ARG A 14 -51.05 2.62 11.77
N PHE A 15 -50.86 3.49 12.77
CA PHE A 15 -51.43 4.83 12.78
C PHE A 15 -50.71 5.81 11.83
N LYS A 16 -49.39 5.64 11.63
CA LYS A 16 -48.56 6.49 10.74
C LYS A 16 -47.49 5.67 9.99
N PRO A 17 -47.88 4.80 9.04
CA PRO A 17 -46.95 3.87 8.39
C PRO A 17 -45.83 4.55 7.59
N ALA A 18 -46.11 5.70 6.96
CA ALA A 18 -45.12 6.44 6.18
C ALA A 18 -43.97 7.00 7.04
N SER A 19 -44.27 7.50 8.23
CA SER A 19 -43.24 8.04 9.13
C SER A 19 -42.33 6.92 9.66
N PHE A 20 -42.90 5.76 9.99
CA PHE A 20 -42.11 4.59 10.42
C PHE A 20 -41.23 4.06 9.29
N ALA A 21 -41.76 3.98 8.06
CA ALA A 21 -40.98 3.58 6.90
C ALA A 21 -39.80 4.54 6.65
N GLY A 22 -40.04 5.85 6.73
CA GLY A 22 -39.00 6.87 6.57
C GLY A 22 -37.88 6.74 7.61
N THR A 23 -38.21 6.65 8.90
CA THR A 23 -37.22 6.47 9.97
C THR A 23 -36.49 5.13 9.84
N PHE A 24 -37.18 4.05 9.48
CA PHE A 24 -36.55 2.75 9.25
C PHE A 24 -35.51 2.82 8.13
N VAL A 25 -35.87 3.39 6.97
CA VAL A 25 -34.94 3.54 5.84
C VAL A 25 -33.75 4.43 6.20
N ALA A 26 -34.00 5.54 6.90
CA ALA A 26 -32.92 6.43 7.35
C ALA A 26 -31.93 5.73 8.28
N LEU A 27 -32.42 4.99 9.27
CA LEU A 27 -31.58 4.22 10.19
C LEU A 27 -30.86 3.07 9.47
N MET A 28 -31.53 2.41 8.52
CA MET A 28 -30.94 1.33 7.72
C MET A 28 -29.79 1.85 6.85
N MET A 29 -29.97 2.99 6.18
CA MET A 29 -28.92 3.64 5.38
C MET A 29 -27.76 4.11 6.26
N SER A 30 -28.04 4.71 7.42
CA SER A 30 -27.00 5.11 8.36
C SER A 30 -26.17 3.91 8.83
N ALA A 31 -26.81 2.81 9.21
CA ALA A 31 -26.13 1.58 9.61
C ALA A 31 -25.31 0.97 8.46
N LEU A 32 -25.83 1.00 7.23
CA LEU A 32 -25.13 0.50 6.05
C LEU A 32 -23.86 1.29 5.77
N VAL A 33 -23.91 2.63 5.83
CA VAL A 33 -22.73 3.49 5.63
C VAL A 33 -21.67 3.19 6.68
N VAL A 34 -22.06 3.11 7.96
CA VAL A 34 -21.13 2.79 9.05
C VAL A 34 -20.50 1.41 8.85
N ALA A 35 -21.29 0.39 8.48
CA ALA A 35 -20.80 -0.95 8.20
C ALA A 35 -19.84 -0.98 7.01
N ALA A 36 -20.16 -0.27 5.92
CA ALA A 36 -19.31 -0.19 4.73
C ALA A 36 -17.96 0.45 5.06
N CYS A 37 -17.95 1.58 5.77
CA CYS A 37 -16.72 2.20 6.25
C CYS A 37 -15.91 1.27 7.16
N GLY A 38 -16.58 0.53 8.06
CA GLY A 38 -15.93 -0.46 8.91
C GLY A 38 -15.24 -1.58 8.14
N VAL A 39 -15.92 -2.13 7.12
CA VAL A 39 -15.34 -3.15 6.23
C VAL A 39 -14.14 -2.58 5.47
N LEU A 40 -14.25 -1.38 4.91
CA LEU A 40 -13.13 -0.72 4.21
C LEU A 40 -11.93 -0.50 5.14
N LEU A 41 -12.16 -0.05 6.38
CA LEU A 41 -11.10 0.15 7.37
C LEU A 41 -10.43 -1.17 7.77
N GLU A 42 -11.21 -2.23 8.02
CA GLU A 42 -10.66 -3.56 8.31
C GLU A 42 -9.81 -4.07 7.14
N THR A 43 -10.29 -3.91 5.90
CA THR A 43 -9.49 -4.29 4.72
C THR A 43 -8.22 -3.45 4.61
N SER A 44 -8.28 -2.16 4.95
CA SER A 44 -7.12 -1.26 4.85
C SER A 44 -6.06 -1.59 5.90
N ILE A 45 -6.47 -1.90 7.13
CA ILE A 45 -5.56 -2.25 8.22
C ILE A 45 -4.97 -3.66 8.03
N ARG A 46 -5.76 -4.58 7.49
CA ARG A 46 -5.32 -5.96 7.26
C ARG A 46 -4.64 -6.15 5.91
N ALA A 47 -4.76 -5.20 4.99
CA ALA A 47 -4.08 -5.22 3.71
C ALA A 47 -2.57 -5.16 3.94
N SER A 48 -1.94 -6.32 3.80
CA SER A 48 -0.51 -6.46 3.67
C SER A 48 -0.27 -7.28 2.40
N VAL A 49 0.51 -6.73 1.48
CA VAL A 49 1.02 -7.49 0.35
C VAL A 49 2.33 -8.11 0.82
N PRO A 50 2.41 -9.44 1.01
CA PRO A 50 3.67 -10.07 1.38
C PRO A 50 4.70 -9.75 0.30
N ALA A 51 5.93 -9.42 0.70
CA ALA A 51 7.01 -9.23 -0.25
C ALA A 51 7.25 -10.56 -0.96
N GLU A 52 6.94 -10.67 -2.26
CA GLU A 52 7.17 -11.91 -3.00
C GLU A 52 8.66 -12.09 -3.29
N ARG A 53 9.22 -11.22 -4.14
CA ARG A 53 10.63 -11.29 -4.57
C ARG A 53 11.60 -11.17 -3.40
N TYR A 54 11.37 -10.24 -2.48
CA TYR A 54 12.29 -9.98 -1.38
C TYR A 54 11.90 -10.68 -0.07
N ALA A 55 11.01 -11.68 -0.10
CA ALA A 55 10.59 -12.45 1.10
C ALA A 55 11.78 -12.93 1.94
N ASN A 56 12.85 -13.37 1.26
CA ASN A 56 14.04 -13.94 1.89
C ASN A 56 15.17 -12.92 2.11
N ALA A 57 14.94 -11.63 1.87
CA ALA A 57 15.90 -10.57 2.09
C ALA A 57 15.52 -9.78 3.37
N PRO A 58 16.24 -9.98 4.50
CA PRO A 58 15.90 -9.30 5.75
C PRO A 58 16.04 -7.78 5.70
N VAL A 59 16.91 -7.28 4.80
CA VAL A 59 17.19 -5.86 4.62
C VAL A 59 17.25 -5.56 3.12
N VAL A 60 16.55 -4.52 2.70
CA VAL A 60 16.61 -3.96 1.35
C VAL A 60 17.07 -2.51 1.47
N ALA A 61 18.19 -2.18 0.83
CA ALA A 61 18.69 -0.81 0.74
C ALA A 61 18.33 -0.23 -0.63
N ALA A 62 17.55 0.85 -0.64
CA ALA A 62 17.12 1.55 -1.86
C ALA A 62 17.50 3.03 -1.78
N ALA A 63 17.62 3.67 -2.96
CA ALA A 63 17.82 5.11 -3.05
C ALA A 63 16.51 5.85 -2.71
N ASP A 64 16.64 7.06 -2.18
CA ASP A 64 15.52 7.99 -2.01
C ASP A 64 14.90 8.28 -3.40
N GLN A 65 13.59 8.06 -3.55
CA GLN A 65 12.84 8.37 -4.78
C GLN A 65 12.47 9.86 -4.89
N SER A 66 13.11 10.70 -4.09
CA SER A 66 13.00 12.15 -4.16
C SER A 66 14.38 12.81 -4.24
N ALA A 67 14.46 13.85 -5.07
CA ALA A 67 15.57 14.79 -5.06
C ALA A 67 15.28 15.85 -4.00
N ARG A 68 16.13 15.89 -2.97
CA ARG A 68 16.10 16.93 -1.93
C ARG A 68 16.98 18.09 -2.38
N VAL A 69 16.36 19.24 -2.59
CA VAL A 69 17.04 20.47 -2.98
C VAL A 69 16.98 21.42 -1.80
N VAL A 70 18.16 21.84 -1.32
CA VAL A 70 18.28 22.88 -0.30
C VAL A 70 18.43 24.22 -1.01
N ALA A 71 17.48 25.12 -0.79
CA ALA A 71 17.50 26.48 -1.31
C ALA A 71 17.63 27.47 -0.16
N ASP A 72 18.49 28.48 -0.32
CA ASP A 72 18.57 29.57 0.65
C ASP A 72 17.40 30.53 0.41
N THR A 73 16.55 30.70 1.42
CA THR A 73 15.41 31.63 1.39
C THR A 73 15.66 32.81 2.32
N VAL A 74 14.77 33.81 2.27
CA VAL A 74 14.86 34.98 3.17
C VAL A 74 14.76 34.58 4.64
N ASP A 75 14.05 33.48 4.94
CA ASP A 75 13.84 32.95 6.29
C ASP A 75 14.89 31.88 6.67
N GLY A 76 15.88 31.62 5.81
CA GLY A 76 16.95 30.63 5.99
C GLY A 76 16.91 29.49 4.98
N PRO A 77 17.82 28.50 5.10
CA PRO A 77 17.85 27.36 4.19
C PRO A 77 16.61 26.48 4.37
N GLU A 78 15.89 26.27 3.27
CA GLU A 78 14.71 25.42 3.18
C GLU A 78 15.02 24.21 2.30
N GLU A 79 14.63 23.02 2.77
CA GLU A 79 14.77 21.77 2.02
C GLU A 79 13.43 21.37 1.40
N THR A 80 13.41 21.23 0.08
CA THR A 80 12.23 20.79 -0.67
C THR A 80 12.51 19.47 -1.36
N ALA A 81 11.60 18.50 -1.21
CA ALA A 81 11.67 17.20 -1.87
C ALA A 81 10.86 17.21 -3.17
N TYR A 82 11.49 16.84 -4.28
CA TYR A 82 10.85 16.67 -5.59
C TYR A 82 10.87 15.20 -5.97
N PRO A 83 9.74 14.57 -6.35
CA PRO A 83 9.75 13.18 -6.79
C PRO A 83 10.59 13.02 -8.06
N LEU A 84 11.42 11.99 -8.09
CA LEU A 84 12.24 11.67 -9.27
C LEU A 84 11.33 11.15 -10.41
N PRO A 85 11.55 11.58 -11.66
CA PRO A 85 10.74 11.09 -12.79
C PRO A 85 11.05 9.65 -13.18
N ASP A 86 12.23 9.15 -12.80
CA ASP A 86 12.71 7.79 -13.05
C ASP A 86 13.08 7.10 -11.74
N THR A 87 13.23 5.76 -11.77
CA THR A 87 13.67 5.00 -10.59
C THR A 87 15.06 5.43 -10.14
N ALA A 88 15.15 5.99 -8.92
CA ALA A 88 16.43 6.33 -8.30
C ALA A 88 17.33 5.09 -8.18
N ARG A 89 18.61 5.23 -8.55
CA ARG A 89 19.56 4.13 -8.62
C ARG A 89 20.55 4.19 -7.47
N VAL A 90 20.93 3.01 -6.98
CA VAL A 90 22.04 2.82 -6.04
C VAL A 90 23.22 2.23 -6.81
N ASP A 91 24.43 2.67 -6.50
CA ASP A 91 25.63 2.08 -7.10
C ASP A 91 25.78 0.61 -6.66
N ALA A 92 25.84 -0.29 -7.64
CA ALA A 92 26.01 -1.72 -7.42
C ALA A 92 27.32 -2.05 -6.67
N GLY A 93 28.34 -1.19 -6.77
CA GLY A 93 29.59 -1.34 -6.03
C GLY A 93 29.43 -1.27 -4.50
N LEU A 94 28.33 -0.69 -4.01
CA LEU A 94 28.01 -0.66 -2.58
C LEU A 94 27.67 -2.05 -2.03
N ALA A 95 27.20 -2.99 -2.86
CA ALA A 95 26.93 -4.35 -2.40
C ALA A 95 28.21 -5.04 -1.91
N ALA A 96 29.35 -4.82 -2.58
CA ALA A 96 30.64 -5.37 -2.14
C ALA A 96 31.06 -4.81 -0.77
N LYS A 97 30.77 -3.53 -0.50
CA LYS A 97 31.03 -2.93 0.82
C LYS A 97 30.08 -3.49 1.88
N ALA A 98 28.80 -3.64 1.55
CA ALA A 98 27.79 -4.20 2.45
C ALA A 98 28.10 -5.66 2.84
N ALA A 99 28.60 -6.46 1.89
CA ALA A 99 29.04 -7.84 2.16
C ALA A 99 30.21 -7.93 3.16
N GLY A 100 30.99 -6.86 3.32
CA GLY A 100 32.12 -6.81 4.26
C GLY A 100 31.75 -6.44 5.69
N VAL A 101 30.49 -6.07 5.96
CA VAL A 101 30.06 -5.62 7.29
C VAL A 101 29.85 -6.83 8.21
N PRO A 102 30.33 -6.80 9.47
CA PRO A 102 30.04 -7.86 10.45
C PRO A 102 28.53 -8.09 10.60
N GLY A 103 28.08 -9.32 10.37
CA GLY A 103 26.66 -9.71 10.43
C GLY A 103 25.95 -9.79 9.08
N ALA A 104 26.56 -9.32 7.98
CA ALA A 104 26.05 -9.55 6.64
C ALA A 104 26.48 -10.94 6.13
N ALA A 105 25.54 -11.86 5.96
CA ALA A 105 25.83 -13.17 5.37
C ALA A 105 26.04 -13.09 3.85
N THR A 106 25.27 -12.25 3.18
CA THR A 106 25.36 -12.00 1.74
C THR A 106 24.82 -10.61 1.42
N ALA A 107 25.31 -9.99 0.35
CA ALA A 107 24.76 -8.76 -0.21
C ALA A 107 24.72 -8.89 -1.73
N VAL A 108 23.53 -8.68 -2.30
CA VAL A 108 23.28 -8.88 -3.73
C VAL A 108 22.86 -7.54 -4.35
N PRO A 109 23.59 -7.03 -5.36
CA PRO A 109 23.11 -5.89 -6.12
C PRO A 109 21.96 -6.32 -7.02
N ASP A 110 20.77 -5.77 -6.81
CA ASP A 110 19.60 -6.02 -7.66
C ASP A 110 19.34 -4.84 -8.60
N PHE A 111 19.19 -5.13 -9.89
CA PHE A 111 18.82 -4.15 -10.89
C PHE A 111 18.07 -4.81 -12.04
N THR A 112 17.23 -4.03 -12.69
CA THR A 112 16.42 -4.45 -13.83
C THR A 112 16.77 -3.57 -15.02
N PHE A 113 16.86 -4.17 -16.20
CA PHE A 113 17.11 -3.43 -17.43
C PHE A 113 16.19 -3.97 -18.54
N PRO A 114 15.70 -3.09 -19.43
CA PRO A 114 14.90 -3.53 -20.56
C PRO A 114 15.78 -4.30 -21.55
N VAL A 115 15.22 -5.35 -22.13
CA VAL A 115 15.83 -6.17 -23.17
C VAL A 115 14.90 -6.11 -24.38
N HIS A 116 15.45 -5.68 -25.52
CA HIS A 116 14.69 -5.62 -26.77
C HIS A 116 14.78 -6.98 -27.45
N GLY A 117 13.64 -7.68 -27.51
CA GLY A 117 13.52 -9.02 -28.08
C GLY A 117 13.41 -9.06 -29.60
N GLY A 118 14.17 -8.25 -30.35
CA GLY A 118 14.09 -8.20 -31.83
C GLY A 118 12.66 -7.96 -32.37
N ASP A 119 12.43 -8.26 -33.65
CA ASP A 119 11.12 -8.09 -34.32
C ASP A 119 10.12 -9.23 -34.05
N GLY A 120 10.35 -10.02 -33.00
CA GLY A 120 9.48 -11.14 -32.63
C GLY A 120 8.26 -10.71 -31.81
N PRO A 121 7.21 -11.55 -31.72
CA PRO A 121 6.01 -11.26 -30.92
C PRO A 121 6.27 -11.27 -29.40
N ALA A 122 7.47 -11.64 -28.96
CA ALA A 122 7.90 -11.49 -27.58
C ALA A 122 8.14 -9.99 -27.33
N GLY A 123 7.17 -9.34 -26.68
CA GLY A 123 7.23 -7.91 -26.36
C GLY A 123 8.43 -7.51 -25.48
N ALA A 124 8.37 -6.33 -24.88
CA ALA A 124 9.45 -5.83 -24.02
C ALA A 124 9.80 -6.86 -22.92
N LEU A 125 11.02 -7.39 -22.97
CA LEU A 125 11.56 -8.30 -21.96
C LEU A 125 12.32 -7.48 -20.91
N THR A 126 12.39 -7.98 -19.68
CA THR A 126 13.21 -7.38 -18.63
C THR A 126 14.28 -8.37 -18.19
N GLY A 127 15.54 -7.93 -18.22
CA GLY A 127 16.69 -8.64 -17.71
C GLY A 127 16.98 -8.26 -16.27
N HIS A 128 17.60 -9.20 -15.54
CA HIS A 128 18.09 -8.99 -14.18
C HIS A 128 19.56 -9.39 -14.07
N GLY A 129 20.24 -8.87 -13.05
CA GLY A 129 21.57 -9.33 -12.69
C GLY A 129 21.54 -10.81 -12.29
N TRP A 130 22.60 -11.56 -12.61
CA TRP A 130 22.70 -12.98 -12.27
C TRP A 130 22.57 -13.24 -10.76
N GLY A 131 23.10 -12.33 -9.94
CA GLY A 131 23.01 -12.41 -8.48
C GLY A 131 21.57 -12.40 -7.94
N SER A 132 20.62 -11.81 -8.68
CA SER A 132 19.22 -11.72 -8.29
C SER A 132 18.52 -13.07 -8.18
N HIS A 133 19.11 -14.16 -8.69
CA HIS A 133 18.66 -15.53 -8.44
C HIS A 133 18.64 -15.86 -6.93
N ALA A 134 19.42 -15.19 -6.09
CA ALA A 134 19.38 -15.42 -4.64
C ALA A 134 18.01 -15.12 -3.99
N PHE A 135 17.12 -14.43 -4.71
CA PHE A 135 15.79 -14.04 -4.25
C PHE A 135 14.67 -15.03 -4.65
N THR A 136 14.95 -15.98 -5.54
CA THR A 136 14.01 -16.98 -6.06
C THR A 136 14.34 -18.37 -5.55
#